data_AF-A0A6P5JYS6-F1
#
_entry.id   AF-A0A6P5JYS6-F1
#
_cell.length_a   1.000
_cell.length_b   1.000
_cell.length_c   1.000
_cell.angle_alpha   90.00
_cell.angle_beta   90.00
_cell.angle_gamma   90.00
#
_symmetry.space_group_name_H-M   'P 1'
#
loop_
_entity.id
_entity.type
_entity.pdbx_description
1 polymer ?
#
loop_
_entity_poly.entity_id
_entity_poly.type
_entity_poly.pdbx_seq_one_letter_code
_entity_poly.pdbx_strand_id
1 'polypeptide(L)'
;MAKHIVATNLNLQPEVRIKIVGDIAPDTKPQVGDGKDEAKSPGMITCGAMEKKVKKFPSVPGSRAEIYIIFEEKQFKVKLPGGSEFTFPNHLNLQLINFLEITKDFKLRMLSFE
;
A
#
# COMPACT_ATOMS: atom_id res chain seq x y z
N MET A 1 18.86 3.25 5.46
CA MET A 1 17.82 4.21 5.91
C MET A 1 16.68 4.16 4.91
N ALA A 2 15.54 3.56 5.26
CA ALA A 2 14.37 3.57 4.39
C ALA A 2 13.87 5.01 4.27
N LYS A 3 13.65 5.50 3.04
CA LYS A 3 13.10 6.84 2.81
C LYS A 3 11.62 6.78 3.13
N HIS A 4 11.22 7.49 4.18
CA HIS A 4 9.84 7.73 4.53
C HIS A 4 9.25 8.75 3.55
N ILE A 5 8.12 8.43 2.93
CA ILE A 5 7.47 9.33 1.99
C ILE A 5 6.09 9.65 2.51
N VAL A 6 5.85 10.95 2.67
CA VAL A 6 4.59 11.51 3.11
C VAL A 6 4.15 12.49 2.05
N ALA A 7 2.95 12.27 1.52
CA ALA A 7 2.28 13.20 0.62
C ALA A 7 1.02 13.72 1.29
N THR A 8 0.92 15.04 1.41
CA THR A 8 -0.21 15.75 2.02
C THR A 8 -0.88 16.67 1.00
N ASN A 9 -2.07 17.17 1.32
CA ASN A 9 -2.85 18.07 0.45
C ASN A 9 -3.17 17.48 -0.93
N LEU A 10 -3.38 16.16 -0.99
CA LEU A 10 -3.65 15.46 -2.25
C LEU A 10 -5.04 15.75 -2.82
N ASN A 11 -6.02 16.06 -1.98
CA ASN A 11 -7.40 16.38 -2.35
C ASN A 11 -8.04 15.38 -3.35
N LEU A 12 -7.73 14.09 -3.20
CA LEU A 12 -8.19 13.05 -4.13
C LEU A 12 -9.64 12.69 -3.85
N GLN A 13 -10.49 12.81 -4.85
CA GLN A 13 -11.90 12.45 -4.78
C GLN A 13 -12.10 10.93 -4.91
N PRO A 14 -13.28 10.39 -4.54
CA PRO A 14 -13.67 9.04 -4.93
C PRO A 14 -13.58 8.91 -6.45
N GLU A 15 -13.36 7.68 -6.93
CA GLU A 15 -13.06 7.29 -8.31
C GLU A 15 -11.60 7.48 -8.77
N VAL A 16 -10.80 8.24 -8.02
CA VAL A 16 -9.36 8.38 -8.30
C VAL A 16 -8.63 7.06 -8.07
N ARG A 17 -7.73 6.74 -9.00
CA ARG A 17 -6.80 5.62 -8.91
C ARG A 17 -5.40 6.12 -8.60
N ILE A 18 -4.84 5.62 -7.51
CA ILE A 18 -3.48 5.93 -7.10
C ILE A 18 -2.59 4.79 -7.57
N LYS A 19 -1.69 5.07 -8.50
CA LYS A 19 -0.66 4.12 -8.94
C LYS A 19 0.64 4.40 -8.18
N ILE A 20 1.12 3.39 -7.46
CA ILE A 20 2.37 3.42 -6.71
C ILE A 20 3.33 2.41 -7.32
N VAL A 21 4.46 2.88 -7.82
CA VAL A 21 5.52 2.01 -8.36
C VAL A 21 6.79 2.22 -7.55
N GLY A 22 7.41 1.12 -7.14
CA GLY A 22 8.66 1.18 -6.39
C GLY A 22 9.43 -0.12 -6.44
N ASP A 23 10.67 -0.05 -5.95
CA ASP A 23 11.53 -1.22 -5.80
C ASP A 23 11.46 -1.72 -4.35
N ILE A 24 11.28 -3.02 -4.18
CA ILE A 24 11.32 -3.68 -2.88
C ILE A 24 12.80 -3.88 -2.51
N ALA A 25 13.20 -3.50 -1.30
CA ALA A 25 14.59 -3.66 -0.90
C ALA A 25 15.03 -5.14 -0.96
N PRO A 26 16.27 -5.45 -1.38
CA PRO A 26 16.77 -6.82 -1.43
C PRO A 26 16.99 -7.44 -0.04
N ASP A 27 17.14 -6.62 1.00
CA ASP A 27 17.29 -7.07 2.41
C ASP A 27 15.93 -7.28 3.11
N THR A 28 14.82 -7.15 2.38
CA THR A 28 13.49 -7.43 2.95
C THR A 28 13.39 -8.92 3.26
N LYS A 29 13.59 -9.28 4.52
CA LYS A 29 13.43 -10.67 4.99
C LYS A 29 12.02 -11.17 4.64
N PRO A 30 11.87 -12.25 3.86
CA PRO A 30 10.60 -12.94 3.78
C PRO A 30 10.34 -13.59 5.14
N GLN A 31 9.51 -12.98 5.98
CA GLN A 31 9.10 -13.59 7.25
C GLN A 31 8.09 -14.70 6.94
N VAL A 32 8.61 -15.90 6.64
CA VAL A 32 7.88 -17.15 6.86
C VAL A 32 7.80 -17.34 8.37
N GLY A 33 6.63 -17.05 8.93
CA GLY A 33 6.33 -17.36 10.33
C GLY A 33 6.00 -18.84 10.44
N ASP A 34 6.94 -19.60 11.01
CA ASP A 34 6.60 -20.83 11.72
C ASP A 34 5.67 -20.47 12.89
N GLY A 35 4.83 -21.41 13.32
CA GLY A 35 3.56 -21.15 13.99
C GLY A 35 3.57 -20.14 15.16
N LYS A 36 2.45 -19.42 15.30
CA LYS A 36 2.12 -18.46 16.38
C LYS A 36 3.13 -17.31 16.53
N ASP A 37 2.97 -16.28 15.69
CA ASP A 37 2.92 -14.88 16.11
C ASP A 37 2.89 -13.97 14.86
N GLU A 38 2.44 -12.74 15.03
CA GLU A 38 2.15 -11.74 14.01
C GLU A 38 3.01 -11.75 12.73
N ALA A 39 2.37 -12.05 11.60
CA ALA A 39 2.91 -11.77 10.27
C ALA A 39 3.02 -10.24 10.06
N LYS A 40 4.21 -9.67 10.28
CA LYS A 40 4.57 -8.31 9.86
C LYS A 40 4.90 -8.33 8.37
N SER A 41 3.90 -8.06 7.54
CA SER A 41 4.04 -7.94 6.09
C SER A 41 5.02 -6.81 5.71
N PRO A 42 5.85 -7.00 4.66
CA PRO A 42 6.90 -6.05 4.28
C PRO A 42 6.43 -4.74 3.62
N GLY A 43 5.12 -4.54 3.47
CA GLY A 43 4.55 -3.27 3.02
C GLY A 43 3.29 -2.97 3.81
N MET A 44 3.31 -1.90 4.60
CA MET A 44 2.09 -1.32 5.15
C MET A 44 1.68 -0.18 4.21
N ILE A 45 0.54 -0.36 3.54
CA ILE A 45 -0.12 0.74 2.83
C ILE A 45 -1.11 1.31 3.85
N THR A 46 -0.82 2.51 4.35
CA THR A 46 -1.70 3.22 5.28
C THR A 46 -2.44 4.30 4.49
N CYS A 47 -3.78 4.19 4.42
CA CYS A 47 -4.63 5.19 3.77
C CYS A 47 -5.60 5.77 4.80
N GLY A 48 -5.55 7.09 5.00
CA GLY A 48 -6.57 7.88 5.72
C GLY A 48 -6.66 7.71 7.23
N ALA A 49 -6.65 6.47 7.75
CA ALA A 49 -6.52 6.09 9.17
C ALA A 49 -6.71 4.56 9.40
N MET A 50 -6.55 3.71 8.38
CA MET A 50 -6.72 2.26 8.52
C MET A 50 -5.43 1.51 8.11
N GLU A 51 -4.82 0.82 9.07
CA GLU A 51 -3.70 -0.09 8.84
C GLU A 51 -4.24 -1.49 8.51
N LYS A 52 -4.32 -1.85 7.23
CA LYS A 52 -4.72 -3.21 6.81
C LYS A 52 -3.48 -4.06 6.55
N LYS A 53 -3.17 -5.00 7.47
CA LYS A 53 -2.11 -6.01 7.27
C LYS A 53 -2.55 -7.01 6.18
N VAL A 54 -1.82 -7.07 5.07
CA VAL A 54 -2.09 -8.03 3.98
C VAL A 54 -1.38 -9.36 4.30
N LYS A 55 -2.12 -10.46 4.46
CA LYS A 55 -1.55 -11.79 4.82
C LYS A 55 -0.55 -12.35 3.80
N LYS A 56 -0.70 -12.01 2.52
CA LYS A 56 0.22 -12.41 1.43
C LYS A 56 0.52 -11.19 0.58
N PHE A 57 1.64 -10.54 0.86
CA PHE A 57 2.20 -9.57 -0.06
C PHE A 57 3.16 -10.32 -0.98
N PRO A 58 2.93 -10.37 -2.31
CA PRO A 58 3.80 -11.04 -3.25
C PRO A 58 5.06 -10.19 -3.51
N SER A 59 5.85 -9.94 -2.47
CA SER A 59 7.15 -9.29 -2.60
C SER A 59 8.18 -10.31 -3.07
N VAL A 60 8.81 -10.04 -4.20
CA VAL A 60 10.10 -10.62 -4.54
C VAL A 60 11.16 -9.59 -4.12
N PRO A 61 12.05 -9.88 -3.16
CA PRO A 61 13.10 -8.95 -2.76
C PRO A 61 13.93 -8.51 -3.97
N GLY A 62 14.22 -7.21 -4.08
CA GLY A 62 14.96 -6.64 -5.22
C GLY A 62 14.15 -6.50 -6.51
N SER A 63 12.85 -6.84 -6.52
CA SER A 63 11.99 -6.65 -7.69
C SER A 63 11.26 -5.30 -7.67
N ARG A 64 10.78 -4.90 -8.86
CA ARG A 64 9.85 -3.77 -9.02
C ARG A 64 8.42 -4.26 -8.74
N ALA A 65 7.70 -3.50 -7.92
CA ALA A 65 6.31 -3.73 -7.59
C ALA A 65 5.44 -2.56 -8.04
N GLU A 66 4.27 -2.89 -8.59
CA GLU A 66 3.22 -1.94 -8.95
C GLU A 66 1.98 -2.22 -8.10
N ILE A 67 1.52 -1.19 -7.39
CA ILE A 67 0.36 -1.24 -6.50
C ILE A 67 -0.63 -0.20 -7.01
N TYR A 68 -1.90 -0.58 -7.09
CA TYR A 68 -2.99 0.34 -7.40
C TYR A 68 -3.93 0.44 -6.22
N ILE A 69 -4.29 1.65 -5.82
CA ILE A 69 -5.32 1.92 -4.82
C ILE A 69 -6.45 2.66 -5.54
N ILE A 70 -7.63 2.07 -5.57
CA ILE A 70 -8.82 2.68 -6.14
C ILE A 70 -9.68 3.12 -4.96
N PHE A 71 -9.92 4.42 -4.87
CA PHE A 71 -10.79 4.99 -3.86
C PHE A 71 -12.23 4.97 -4.37
N GLU A 72 -13.13 4.27 -3.68
CA GLU A 72 -14.57 4.31 -3.95
C GLU A 72 -15.30 4.88 -2.72
N GLU A 73 -16.54 5.34 -2.88
CA GLU A 73 -17.28 5.97 -1.78
C GLU A 73 -17.39 5.08 -0.54
N LYS A 74 -17.67 3.78 -0.73
CA LYS A 74 -17.93 2.84 0.37
C LYS A 74 -16.73 1.96 0.74
N GLN A 75 -15.67 1.97 -0.07
CA GLN A 75 -14.55 1.04 0.08
C GLN A 75 -13.33 1.47 -0.74
N PHE A 76 -12.20 0.86 -0.44
CA PHE A 76 -10.96 0.99 -1.19
C PHE A 76 -10.63 -0.38 -1.79
N LYS A 77 -10.26 -0.40 -3.07
CA LYS A 77 -9.73 -1.60 -3.73
C LYS A 77 -8.24 -1.45 -3.90
N VAL A 78 -7.48 -2.46 -3.46
CA VAL A 78 -6.02 -2.48 -3.63
C VAL A 78 -5.65 -3.64 -4.52
N LYS A 79 -4.94 -3.34 -5.60
CA LYS A 79 -4.34 -4.34 -6.49
C LYS A 79 -2.84 -4.40 -6.23
N LEU A 80 -2.36 -5.60 -5.99
CA LEU A 80 -0.96 -5.92 -5.72
C LEU A 80 -0.26 -6.39 -7.00
N PRO A 81 1.09 -6.37 -7.02
CA PRO A 81 1.84 -7.00 -8.09
C PRO A 81 1.48 -8.49 -8.18
N GLY A 82 1.41 -9.04 -9.40
CA GLY A 82 0.99 -10.42 -9.63
C GLY A 82 -0.52 -10.64 -9.65
N GLY A 83 -1.34 -9.57 -9.70
CA GLY A 83 -2.77 -9.64 -9.98
C GLY A 83 -3.65 -9.99 -8.78
N SER A 84 -3.08 -10.13 -7.58
CA SER A 84 -3.87 -10.28 -6.36
C SER A 84 -4.55 -8.98 -5.99
N GLU A 85 -5.82 -9.04 -5.61
CA GLU A 85 -6.57 -7.87 -5.16
C GLU A 85 -7.27 -8.12 -3.83
N PHE A 86 -7.45 -7.06 -3.06
CA PHE A 86 -8.25 -7.09 -1.85
C PHE A 86 -8.97 -5.76 -1.68
N THR A 87 -10.10 -5.80 -0.97
CA THR A 87 -10.88 -4.61 -0.67
C THR A 87 -10.94 -4.38 0.83
N PHE A 88 -11.10 -3.11 1.21
CA PHE A 88 -11.43 -2.77 2.58
C PHE A 88 -12.49 -1.66 2.62
N PRO A 89 -13.47 -1.74 3.52
CA PRO A 89 -14.53 -0.75 3.63
C PRO A 89 -14.00 0.62 4.06
N ASN A 90 -14.64 1.68 3.55
CA ASN A 90 -14.43 3.07 3.95
C ASN A 90 -15.26 3.36 5.21
N HIS A 91 -14.85 2.79 6.36
CA HIS A 91 -15.58 2.94 7.62
C HIS A 91 -15.70 4.39 8.10
N LEU A 92 -14.79 5.25 7.66
CA LEU A 92 -14.77 6.67 8.01
C LEU A 92 -15.63 7.52 7.07
N ASN A 93 -16.24 6.91 6.04
CA ASN A 93 -16.97 7.61 4.98
C ASN A 93 -16.19 8.82 4.46
N LEU A 94 -14.88 8.63 4.25
CA LEU A 94 -14.02 9.67 3.70
C LEU A 94 -14.60 10.12 2.36
N GLN A 95 -14.68 11.43 2.17
CA GLN A 95 -15.07 12.05 0.90
C GLN A 95 -13.85 12.47 0.07
N LEU A 96 -12.67 12.46 0.67
CA LEU A 96 -11.42 12.82 0.03
C LEU A 96 -10.23 12.19 0.75
N ILE A 97 -9.14 11.94 0.02
CA ILE A 97 -7.86 11.54 0.58
C ILE A 97 -6.91 12.73 0.52
N ASN A 98 -6.51 13.22 1.69
CA ASN A 98 -5.55 14.32 1.82
C ASN A 98 -4.17 13.88 2.28
N PHE A 99 -4.01 12.62 2.65
CA PHE A 99 -2.81 12.10 3.27
C PHE A 99 -2.52 10.70 2.74
N LEU A 100 -1.31 10.51 2.22
CA LEU A 100 -0.76 9.22 1.82
C LEU A 100 0.63 9.08 2.43
N GLU A 101 0.87 7.94 3.07
CA GLU A 101 2.14 7.62 3.68
C GLU A 101 2.63 6.26 3.19
N ILE A 102 3.89 6.23 2.74
CA ILE A 102 4.58 5.01 2.33
C ILE A 102 5.72 4.81 3.31
N THR A 103 5.63 3.72 4.08
CA THR A 103 6.60 3.36 5.12
C THR A 103 7.30 2.04 4.80
N LYS A 104 8.47 1.84 5.43
CA LYS A 104 9.28 0.61 5.36
C LYS A 104 9.85 0.35 3.97
N ASP A 105 10.36 -0.86 3.74
CA ASP A 105 11.31 -1.32 2.70
C ASP A 105 10.87 -1.20 1.22
N PHE A 106 10.14 -0.13 0.89
CA PHE A 106 9.63 0.19 -0.43
C PHE A 106 10.24 1.51 -0.92
N LYS A 107 11.13 1.43 -1.90
CA LYS A 107 11.74 2.59 -2.54
C LYS A 107 10.82 3.10 -3.65
N LEU A 108 10.05 4.14 -3.37
CA LEU A 108 9.18 4.76 -4.37
C LEU A 108 9.98 5.22 -5.59
N ARG A 109 9.46 4.90 -6.77
CA ARG A 109 9.94 5.35 -8.07
C ARG A 109 8.96 6.31 -8.72
N MET A 110 7.68 6.00 -8.63
CA MET A 110 6.62 6.78 -9.26
C MET A 110 5.37 6.73 -8.40
N LEU A 111 4.74 7.88 -8.25
CA LEU A 111 3.41 8.04 -7.70
C LEU A 111 2.60 8.81 -8.75
N SER A 112 1.53 8.20 -9.23
CA SER A 112 0.64 8.79 -10.24
C SER A 112 -0.80 8.71 -9.75
N PHE A 113 -1.60 9.70 -10.16
CA PHE A 113 -3.03 9.77 -9.89
C PHE A 113 -3.74 9.74 -11.24
N GLU A 114 -4.63 8.77 -11.43
CA GLU A 114 -5.39 8.50 -12.66
C GLU A 114 -6.90 8.59 -12.41
#